data_AF-A0A7J2NSV8-F1
#
_entry.id   AF-A0A7J2NSV8-F1
#
_cell.length_a   1.000
_cell.length_b   1.000
_cell.length_c   1.000
_cell.angle_alpha   90.00
_cell.angle_beta   90.00
_cell.angle_gamma   90.00
#
_symmetry.space_group_name_H-M   'P 1'
#
loop_
_entity.id
_entity.type
_entity.pdbx_description
1 polymer ?
#
loop_
_entity_poly.entity_id
_entity_poly.type
_entity_poly.pdbx_seq_one_letter_code
_entity_poly.pdbx_strand_id
1 'polypeptide(L)'
;MKSQSALEFLTIVAVGLIILVISSAIGYDYINSYVSSSNTIKARQTTNSIISAANLVYSQGVGAQTRVAVTFPSGLIRNRTYISNKEVNLRFEEFGVRDAFTSSKIEISGTLPLVQGSTYIYARMTAKGPVLFMDSETALITVELFNDSARNNQDVSFSTGDTVYYTVNIYDFDGNPIIRDIDIQVYKEDMSATNYYSSATGSSILGQFTILESGDNGYWLFSAMDEELKTVGTKLFNKS
;
A
#
# COMPACT_ATOMS: atom_id res chain seq x y z
N MET A 1 -17.43 61.12 32.88
CA MET A 1 -18.34 60.41 31.94
C MET A 1 -17.59 59.62 30.86
N LYS A 2 -16.60 60.18 30.13
CA LYS A 2 -15.84 59.44 29.09
C LYS A 2 -15.18 58.14 29.58
N SER A 3 -14.71 58.10 30.82
CA SER A 3 -14.08 56.90 31.43
C SER A 3 -15.07 55.76 31.71
N GLN A 4 -16.34 56.06 31.98
CA GLN A 4 -17.35 55.03 32.24
C GLN A 4 -17.72 54.31 30.95
N SER A 5 -17.94 55.05 29.86
CA SER A 5 -18.25 54.47 28.55
C SER A 5 -17.10 53.62 27.98
N ALA A 6 -15.84 54.01 28.24
CA ALA A 6 -14.68 53.20 27.85
C ALA A 6 -14.62 51.86 28.62
N LEU A 7 -14.98 51.87 29.91
CA LEU A 7 -15.02 50.67 30.73
C LEU A 7 -16.14 49.72 30.29
N GLU A 8 -17.35 50.24 30.04
CA GLU A 8 -18.48 49.46 29.54
C GLU A 8 -18.15 48.81 28.18
N PHE A 9 -17.51 49.55 27.27
CA PHE A 9 -17.06 49.00 25.99
C PHE A 9 -16.02 47.89 26.18
N LEU A 10 -15.01 48.09 27.03
CA LEU A 10 -14.01 47.08 27.32
C LEU A 10 -14.63 45.80 27.92
N THR A 11 -15.61 45.95 28.82
CA THR A 11 -16.34 44.82 29.40
C THR A 11 -17.12 44.05 28.35
N ILE A 12 -17.82 44.73 27.44
CA ILE A 12 -18.57 44.08 26.35
C ILE A 12 -17.61 43.30 25.44
N VAL A 13 -16.48 43.90 25.07
CA VAL A 13 -15.47 43.23 24.24
C VAL A 13 -14.90 42.01 24.96
N ALA A 14 -14.56 42.12 26.24
CA ALA A 14 -14.01 41.02 27.02
C ALA A 14 -15.00 39.84 27.12
N VAL A 15 -16.27 40.11 27.43
CA VAL A 15 -17.32 39.08 27.47
C VAL A 15 -17.53 38.46 26.09
N GLY A 16 -17.54 39.28 25.02
CA GLY A 16 -17.64 38.80 23.65
C GLY A 16 -16.51 37.85 23.27
N LEU A 17 -15.26 38.17 23.65
CA LEU A 17 -14.11 37.30 23.42
C LEU A 17 -14.19 35.99 24.20
N ILE A 18 -14.66 36.03 25.46
CA ILE A 18 -14.85 34.81 26.26
C ILE A 18 -15.87 33.88 25.58
N ILE A 19 -17.00 34.42 25.14
CA ILE A 19 -18.03 33.66 24.43
C ILE A 19 -17.44 33.07 23.13
N LEU A 20 -16.68 33.86 22.37
CA LEU A 20 -16.03 33.40 21.14
C LEU A 20 -15.07 32.24 21.40
N VAL A 21 -14.23 32.31 22.44
CA VAL A 21 -13.30 31.24 22.81
C VAL A 21 -14.06 29.97 23.19
N ILE A 22 -15.08 30.08 24.04
CA ILE A 22 -15.89 28.92 24.48
C ILE A 22 -16.59 28.27 23.28
N SER A 23 -17.23 29.06 22.42
CA SER A 23 -17.92 28.55 21.23
C SER A 23 -16.96 27.88 20.24
N SER A 24 -15.76 28.42 20.09
CA SER A 24 -14.73 27.85 19.22
C SER A 24 -14.21 26.51 19.76
N ALA A 25 -14.00 26.41 21.08
CA ALA A 25 -13.57 25.17 21.72
C ALA A 25 -14.59 24.04 21.53
N ILE A 26 -15.87 24.31 21.80
CA ILE A 26 -16.95 23.33 21.61
C ILE A 26 -17.07 22.93 20.13
N GLY A 27 -16.97 23.91 19.21
CA GLY A 27 -17.01 23.67 17.77
C GLY A 27 -15.87 22.76 17.30
N TYR A 28 -14.66 22.97 17.83
CA TYR A 28 -13.49 22.16 17.52
C TYR A 28 -13.67 20.69 17.94
N ASP A 29 -14.11 20.44 19.17
CA ASP A 29 -14.35 19.08 19.67
C ASP A 29 -15.43 18.35 18.87
N TYR A 30 -16.50 19.05 18.51
CA TYR A 30 -17.58 18.49 17.70
C TYR A 30 -17.09 18.09 16.30
N ILE A 31 -16.34 18.97 15.62
CA ILE A 31 -15.78 18.70 14.29
C ILE A 31 -14.84 17.48 14.34
N ASN A 32 -13.95 17.40 15.32
CA ASN A 32 -13.01 16.27 15.45
C ASN A 32 -13.74 14.96 15.70
N SER A 33 -14.77 14.96 16.56
CA SER A 33 -15.58 13.78 16.82
C SER A 33 -16.32 13.28 15.57
N TYR A 34 -16.80 14.22 14.75
CA TYR A 34 -17.49 13.93 13.50
C TYR A 34 -16.54 13.35 12.45
N VAL A 35 -15.37 13.97 12.25
CA VAL A 35 -14.34 13.48 11.32
C VAL A 35 -13.87 12.08 11.71
N SER A 36 -13.57 11.86 12.99
CA SER A 36 -13.11 10.55 13.50
C SER A 36 -14.17 9.45 13.32
N SER A 37 -15.44 9.78 13.55
CA SER A 37 -16.57 8.87 13.32
C SER A 37 -16.78 8.55 11.84
N SER A 38 -16.74 9.57 10.98
CA SER A 38 -16.82 9.42 9.53
C SER A 38 -15.73 8.50 8.99
N ASN A 39 -14.48 8.69 9.42
CA ASN A 39 -13.36 7.88 8.94
C ASN A 39 -13.43 6.43 9.42
N THR A 40 -13.93 6.20 10.63
CA THR A 40 -14.24 4.84 11.11
C THR A 40 -15.32 4.16 10.28
N ILE A 41 -16.36 4.88 9.87
CA ILE A 41 -17.43 4.35 9.01
C ILE A 41 -16.88 4.03 7.62
N LYS A 42 -16.11 4.94 7.01
CA LYS A 42 -15.47 4.72 5.70
C LYS A 42 -14.55 3.50 5.72
N ALA A 43 -13.72 3.36 6.75
CA ALA A 43 -12.82 2.23 6.89
C ALA A 43 -13.59 0.90 6.96
N ARG A 44 -14.65 0.82 7.77
CA ARG A 44 -15.51 -0.37 7.88
C ARG A 44 -16.25 -0.68 6.57
N GLN A 45 -16.77 0.33 5.89
CA GLN A 45 -17.42 0.15 4.59
C GLN A 45 -16.42 -0.39 3.57
N THR A 46 -15.20 0.15 3.54
CA THR A 46 -14.14 -0.32 2.66
C THR A 46 -13.75 -1.77 2.94
N THR A 47 -13.47 -2.15 4.19
CA THR A 47 -13.15 -3.55 4.51
C THR A 47 -14.29 -4.50 4.15
N ASN A 48 -15.55 -4.11 4.41
CA ASN A 48 -16.72 -4.91 4.03
C ASN A 48 -16.88 -5.05 2.51
N SER A 49 -16.66 -3.99 1.74
CA SER A 49 -16.71 -4.01 0.28
C SER A 49 -15.64 -4.94 -0.31
N ILE A 50 -14.42 -4.88 0.23
CA ILE A 50 -13.31 -5.77 -0.15
C ILE A 50 -13.69 -7.23 0.07
N ILE A 51 -14.16 -7.58 1.27
CA ILE A 51 -14.55 -8.95 1.60
C ILE A 51 -15.72 -9.43 0.75
N SER A 52 -16.71 -8.56 0.50
CA SER A 52 -17.86 -8.89 -0.35
C SER A 52 -17.42 -9.20 -1.79
N ALA A 53 -16.50 -8.40 -2.33
CA ALA A 53 -15.93 -8.62 -3.65
C ALA A 53 -15.09 -9.92 -3.72
N ALA A 54 -14.32 -10.21 -2.68
CA ALA A 54 -13.56 -11.46 -2.59
C ALA A 54 -14.49 -12.68 -2.66
N ASN A 55 -15.54 -12.70 -1.83
CA ASN A 55 -16.52 -13.79 -1.84
C ASN A 55 -17.24 -13.92 -3.19
N LEU A 56 -17.58 -12.79 -3.83
CA LEU A 56 -18.20 -12.76 -5.15
C LEU A 56 -17.29 -13.41 -6.20
N VAL A 57 -16.06 -12.93 -6.32
CA VAL A 57 -15.08 -13.41 -7.30
C VAL A 57 -14.76 -14.89 -7.09
N TYR A 58 -14.63 -15.32 -5.83
CA TYR A 58 -14.44 -16.72 -5.50
C TYR A 58 -15.64 -17.59 -5.92
N SER A 59 -16.87 -17.13 -5.70
CA SER A 59 -18.07 -17.87 -6.09
C SER A 59 -18.23 -18.04 -7.61
N GLN A 60 -17.60 -17.17 -8.41
CA GLN A 60 -17.60 -17.23 -9.86
C GLN A 60 -16.52 -18.17 -10.42
N GLY A 61 -15.48 -18.47 -9.63
CA GLY A 61 -14.41 -19.41 -9.98
C GLY A 61 -13.14 -18.76 -10.56
N VAL A 62 -12.20 -19.60 -10.97
CA VAL A 62 -10.86 -19.18 -11.42
C VAL A 62 -10.95 -18.27 -12.64
N GLY A 63 -10.19 -17.17 -12.62
CA GLY A 63 -10.17 -16.18 -13.69
C GLY A 63 -11.25 -15.11 -13.58
N ALA A 64 -12.23 -15.27 -12.69
CA ALA A 64 -13.19 -14.23 -12.39
C ALA A 64 -12.50 -13.00 -11.79
N GLN A 65 -13.04 -11.82 -12.12
CA GLN A 65 -12.53 -10.53 -11.66
C GLN A 65 -13.66 -9.54 -11.43
N THR A 66 -13.50 -8.67 -10.44
CA THR A 66 -14.39 -7.54 -10.21
C THR A 66 -13.62 -6.30 -9.79
N ARG A 67 -14.19 -5.14 -10.15
CA ARG A 67 -13.73 -3.83 -9.66
C ARG A 67 -14.54 -3.46 -8.41
N VAL A 68 -13.86 -2.94 -7.40
CA VAL A 68 -14.45 -2.57 -6.10
C VAL A 68 -14.21 -1.08 -5.88
N ALA A 69 -15.28 -0.31 -5.77
CA ALA A 69 -15.18 1.08 -5.31
C ALA A 69 -14.96 1.08 -3.79
N VAL A 70 -13.90 1.73 -3.35
CA VAL A 70 -13.52 1.83 -1.93
C VAL A 70 -13.20 3.27 -1.58
N THR A 71 -13.37 3.62 -0.31
CA THR A 71 -13.03 4.96 0.20
C THR A 71 -12.12 4.83 1.40
N PHE A 72 -10.85 5.14 1.21
CA PHE A 72 -9.86 5.08 2.28
C PHE A 72 -9.95 6.33 3.17
N PRO A 73 -9.92 6.16 4.50
CA PRO A 73 -9.79 7.29 5.42
C PRO A 73 -8.41 7.96 5.29
N SER A 74 -8.28 9.17 5.83
CA SER A 74 -6.98 9.81 6.06
C SER A 74 -6.15 9.03 7.08
N GLY A 75 -4.84 9.25 7.07
CA GLY A 75 -3.94 8.79 8.14
C GLY A 75 -3.66 7.29 8.16
N LEU A 76 -3.82 6.58 7.03
CA LEU A 76 -3.48 5.15 6.95
C LEU A 76 -2.01 4.89 7.33
N ILE A 77 -1.78 3.86 8.14
CA ILE A 77 -0.45 3.45 8.58
C ILE A 77 0.04 2.30 7.70
N ARG A 78 1.08 2.56 6.89
CA ARG A 78 1.65 1.63 5.88
C ARG A 78 1.89 0.22 6.41
N ASN A 79 2.58 0.07 7.54
CA ASN A 79 2.99 -1.24 8.08
C ASN A 79 1.93 -1.93 8.95
N ARG A 80 0.71 -1.37 8.99
CA ARG A 80 -0.40 -1.90 9.79
C ARG A 80 -1.69 -2.04 8.99
N THR A 81 -1.69 -1.58 7.74
CA THR A 81 -2.79 -1.72 6.79
C THR A 81 -2.45 -2.85 5.82
N TYR A 82 -3.24 -3.92 5.81
CA TYR A 82 -2.91 -5.13 5.05
C TYR A 82 -4.14 -5.93 4.61
N ILE A 83 -3.94 -6.74 3.56
CA ILE A 83 -4.81 -7.86 3.17
C ILE A 83 -3.96 -9.11 3.21
N SER A 84 -4.28 -10.03 4.12
CA SER A 84 -3.51 -11.28 4.24
C SER A 84 -4.35 -12.39 4.85
N ASN A 85 -4.13 -13.62 4.39
CA ASN A 85 -4.84 -14.82 4.81
C ASN A 85 -6.35 -14.68 4.67
N LYS A 86 -7.06 -14.32 5.74
CA LYS A 86 -8.51 -14.13 5.73
C LYS A 86 -8.90 -12.76 6.27
N GLU A 87 -7.97 -11.85 6.42
CA GLU A 87 -8.19 -10.59 7.12
C GLU A 87 -7.84 -9.40 6.25
N VAL A 88 -8.69 -8.39 6.33
CA VAL A 88 -8.44 -7.05 5.83
C VAL A 88 -8.40 -6.15 7.06
N ASN A 89 -7.28 -5.47 7.28
CA ASN A 89 -7.13 -4.50 8.37
C ASN A 89 -6.74 -3.14 7.79
N LEU A 90 -7.51 -2.11 8.13
CA LEU A 90 -7.15 -0.71 7.90
C LEU A 90 -6.85 -0.08 9.26
N ARG A 91 -5.57 0.19 9.53
CA ARG A 91 -5.15 0.96 10.69
C ARG A 91 -4.84 2.39 10.26
N PHE A 92 -5.45 3.36 10.92
CA PHE A 92 -5.28 4.77 10.64
C PHE A 92 -5.15 5.59 11.92
N GLU A 93 -4.48 6.72 11.83
CA GLU A 93 -4.26 7.65 12.94
C GLU A 93 -4.79 9.04 12.58
N GLU A 94 -5.89 9.43 13.22
CA GLU A 94 -6.47 10.76 13.11
C GLU A 94 -7.23 11.08 14.40
N PHE A 95 -6.56 11.83 15.28
CA PHE A 95 -6.96 12.04 16.68
C PHE A 95 -6.95 10.75 17.51
N GLY A 96 -5.93 9.91 17.28
CA GLY A 96 -5.72 8.62 17.94
C GLY A 96 -5.70 7.46 16.95
N VAL A 97 -5.10 6.34 17.35
CA VAL A 97 -4.99 5.13 16.54
C VAL A 97 -6.32 4.38 16.55
N ARG A 98 -6.85 4.07 15.36
CA ARG A 98 -8.07 3.27 15.18
C ARG A 98 -7.87 2.19 14.13
N ASP A 99 -8.61 1.10 14.31
CA ASP A 99 -8.58 -0.05 13.42
C ASP A 99 -9.99 -0.36 12.90
N ALA A 100 -10.08 -0.66 11.61
CA ALA A 100 -11.22 -1.35 11.03
C ALA A 100 -10.73 -2.68 10.44
N PHE A 101 -11.23 -3.78 10.99
CA PHE A 101 -10.89 -5.11 10.52
C PHE A 101 -12.15 -5.86 10.08
N THR A 102 -12.01 -6.74 9.10
CA THR A 102 -13.08 -7.66 8.67
C THR A 102 -12.44 -8.94 8.17
N SER A 103 -13.07 -10.09 8.48
CA SER A 103 -12.59 -11.39 8.06
C SER A 103 -13.40 -11.99 6.90
N SER A 104 -12.71 -12.69 6.03
CA SER A 104 -13.23 -13.45 4.90
C SER A 104 -13.43 -14.91 5.26
N LYS A 105 -14.31 -15.60 4.52
CA LYS A 105 -14.43 -17.06 4.61
C LYS A 105 -13.33 -17.77 3.81
N ILE A 106 -12.76 -17.07 2.83
CA ILE A 106 -11.79 -17.58 1.86
C ILE A 106 -10.42 -16.92 2.05
N GLU A 107 -9.39 -17.53 1.49
CA GLU A 107 -8.06 -16.93 1.47
C GLU A 107 -7.99 -15.74 0.49
N ILE A 108 -7.39 -14.65 0.96
CA ILE A 108 -7.21 -13.38 0.27
C ILE A 108 -5.77 -12.91 0.48
N SER A 109 -5.20 -12.29 -0.53
CA SER A 109 -3.89 -11.66 -0.46
C SER A 109 -3.88 -10.41 -1.33
N GLY A 110 -2.94 -9.50 -1.12
CA GLY A 110 -2.80 -8.35 -1.99
C GLY A 110 -2.22 -7.14 -1.29
N THR A 111 -2.23 -6.03 -2.02
CA THR A 111 -1.83 -4.72 -1.52
C THR A 111 -3.05 -3.81 -1.47
N LEU A 112 -2.98 -2.84 -0.56
CA LEU A 112 -4.00 -1.80 -0.42
C LEU A 112 -3.40 -0.45 -0.84
N PRO A 113 -4.18 0.38 -1.55
CA PRO A 113 -3.84 1.78 -1.74
C PRO A 113 -3.64 2.44 -0.38
N LEU A 114 -2.55 3.21 -0.25
CA LEU A 114 -2.28 4.03 0.93
C LEU A 114 -2.73 5.49 0.72
N VAL A 115 -3.38 5.77 -0.41
CA VAL A 115 -3.87 7.10 -0.77
C VAL A 115 -5.27 7.29 -0.17
N GLN A 116 -5.47 8.41 0.51
CA GLN A 116 -6.77 8.80 1.04
C GLN A 116 -7.76 9.08 -0.10
N GLY A 117 -9.03 8.75 0.13
CA GLY A 117 -10.13 9.14 -0.75
C GLY A 117 -10.77 7.97 -1.48
N SER A 118 -11.60 8.30 -2.46
CA SER A 118 -12.28 7.30 -3.27
C SER A 118 -11.32 6.79 -4.34
N THR A 119 -11.11 5.48 -4.36
CA THR A 119 -10.33 4.80 -5.41
C THR A 119 -11.00 3.48 -5.75
N TYR A 120 -10.47 2.80 -6.75
CA TYR A 120 -10.88 1.47 -7.11
C TYR A 120 -9.76 0.49 -6.81
N ILE A 121 -10.15 -0.70 -6.38
CA ILE A 121 -9.25 -1.84 -6.32
C ILE A 121 -9.86 -2.99 -7.11
N TYR A 122 -9.02 -3.87 -7.62
CA TYR A 122 -9.46 -5.04 -8.36
C TYR A 122 -9.27 -6.28 -7.50
N ALA A 123 -10.27 -7.15 -7.54
CA ALA A 123 -10.22 -8.47 -6.93
C ALA A 123 -10.23 -9.53 -8.03
N ARG A 124 -9.29 -10.48 -8.00
CA ARG A 124 -9.18 -11.54 -9.01
C ARG A 124 -8.98 -12.91 -8.37
N MET A 125 -9.73 -13.91 -8.84
CA MET A 125 -9.55 -15.29 -8.40
C MET A 125 -8.35 -15.92 -9.13
N THR A 126 -7.31 -16.26 -8.37
CA THR A 126 -6.13 -16.93 -8.93
C THR A 126 -6.36 -18.44 -9.08
N ALA A 127 -5.64 -19.07 -10.00
CA ALA A 127 -5.67 -20.53 -10.15
C ALA A 127 -5.12 -21.28 -8.92
N LYS A 128 -4.36 -20.59 -8.06
CA LYS A 128 -3.72 -21.14 -6.86
C LYS A 128 -4.59 -21.08 -5.61
N GLY A 129 -5.81 -20.52 -5.69
CA GLY A 129 -6.76 -20.50 -4.57
C GLY A 129 -7.08 -19.14 -3.94
N PRO A 130 -6.12 -18.23 -3.68
CA PRO A 130 -6.45 -16.96 -3.05
C PRO A 130 -7.06 -15.97 -4.05
N VAL A 131 -7.93 -15.09 -3.53
CA VAL A 131 -8.34 -13.88 -4.25
C VAL A 131 -7.27 -12.80 -4.04
N LEU A 132 -6.70 -12.33 -5.14
CA LEU A 132 -5.69 -11.29 -5.15
C LEU A 132 -6.35 -9.90 -5.27
N PHE A 133 -5.99 -8.99 -4.37
CA PHE A 133 -6.35 -7.58 -4.42
C PHE A 133 -5.18 -6.73 -4.93
N MET A 134 -5.48 -5.85 -5.87
CA MET A 134 -4.51 -4.93 -6.47
C MET A 134 -5.10 -3.53 -6.52
N ASP A 135 -4.27 -2.52 -6.27
CA ASP A 135 -4.63 -1.13 -6.48
C ASP A 135 -4.89 -0.88 -7.98
N SER A 136 -5.89 -0.08 -8.33
CA SER A 136 -6.20 0.29 -9.71
C SER A 136 -5.05 1.01 -10.44
N GLU A 137 -4.06 1.51 -9.73
CA GLU A 137 -2.85 2.10 -10.31
C GLU A 137 -1.71 1.09 -10.49
N THR A 138 -1.74 -0.05 -9.78
CA THR A 138 -0.67 -1.04 -9.83
C THR A 138 -0.87 -2.01 -10.99
N ALA A 139 0.03 -1.93 -11.97
CA ALA A 139 0.23 -2.98 -12.95
C ALA A 139 0.45 -4.33 -12.24
N LEU A 140 0.01 -5.44 -12.84
CA LEU A 140 0.47 -6.75 -12.40
C LEU A 140 1.95 -6.84 -12.77
N ILE A 141 2.82 -6.77 -11.76
CA ILE A 141 4.25 -6.93 -11.95
C ILE A 141 4.69 -8.32 -11.49
N THR A 142 5.26 -9.10 -12.41
CA THR A 142 5.90 -10.37 -12.07
C THR A 142 7.41 -10.21 -12.11
N VAL A 143 8.07 -10.65 -11.03
CA VAL A 143 9.53 -10.67 -10.91
C VAL A 143 9.99 -12.12 -10.90
N GLU A 144 10.85 -12.45 -11.85
CA GLU A 144 11.48 -13.76 -11.99
C GLU A 144 13.00 -13.61 -11.96
N LEU A 145 13.68 -14.52 -11.27
CA LEU A 145 15.14 -14.54 -11.11
C LEU A 145 15.68 -15.85 -11.67
N PHE A 146 16.87 -15.78 -12.29
CA PHE A 146 17.48 -16.88 -13.02
C PHE A 146 18.99 -16.91 -12.76
N ASN A 147 19.58 -18.11 -12.80
CA ASN A 147 21.03 -18.31 -12.64
C ASN A 147 21.79 -18.40 -13.99
N ASP A 148 21.07 -18.32 -15.11
CA ASP A 148 21.64 -18.39 -16.45
C ASP A 148 21.15 -17.24 -17.35
N SER A 149 22.00 -16.81 -18.29
CA SER A 149 21.70 -15.70 -19.20
C SER A 149 20.58 -16.00 -20.19
N ALA A 150 20.31 -17.28 -20.47
CA ALA A 150 19.21 -17.71 -21.31
C ALA A 150 17.88 -17.79 -20.53
N ARG A 151 17.88 -17.55 -19.21
CA ARG A 151 16.71 -17.50 -18.32
C ARG A 151 15.87 -18.77 -18.35
N ASN A 152 16.53 -19.92 -18.42
CA ASN A 152 15.85 -21.22 -18.45
C ASN A 152 15.69 -21.83 -17.05
N ASN A 153 16.56 -21.46 -16.11
CA ASN A 153 16.63 -22.05 -14.79
C ASN A 153 16.28 -21.00 -13.75
N GLN A 154 15.01 -20.97 -13.36
CA GLN A 154 14.54 -20.12 -12.26
C GLN A 154 15.18 -20.59 -10.97
N ASP A 155 15.87 -19.66 -10.29
CA ASP A 155 16.55 -19.95 -9.04
C ASP A 155 16.25 -18.85 -8.03
N VAL A 156 16.24 -19.24 -6.77
CA VAL A 156 16.10 -18.33 -5.62
C VAL A 156 17.26 -18.52 -4.65
N SER A 157 18.29 -19.29 -5.01
CA SER A 157 19.50 -19.46 -4.22
C SER A 157 20.71 -19.10 -5.06
N PHE A 158 21.52 -18.16 -4.58
CA PHE A 158 22.70 -17.66 -5.27
C PHE A 158 23.88 -17.61 -4.31
N SER A 159 25.09 -17.65 -4.83
CA SER A 159 26.34 -17.57 -4.06
C SER A 159 27.05 -16.23 -4.34
N THR A 160 28.02 -15.90 -3.48
CA THR A 160 28.92 -14.77 -3.78
C THR A 160 29.64 -15.01 -5.10
N GLY A 161 29.62 -14.02 -5.99
CA GLY A 161 30.18 -14.08 -7.34
C GLY A 161 29.16 -14.47 -8.42
N ASP A 162 27.99 -14.98 -8.05
CA ASP A 162 26.96 -15.34 -9.03
C ASP A 162 26.37 -14.09 -9.69
N THR A 163 26.12 -14.21 -11.00
CA THR A 163 25.33 -13.24 -11.75
C THR A 163 23.87 -13.69 -11.74
N VAL A 164 23.02 -12.87 -11.13
CA VAL A 164 21.57 -13.04 -11.12
C VAL A 164 21.00 -12.33 -12.34
N TYR A 165 20.29 -13.07 -13.18
CA TYR A 165 19.51 -12.52 -14.28
C TYR A 165 18.07 -12.36 -13.82
N TYR A 166 17.39 -11.30 -14.26
CA TYR A 166 16.01 -11.07 -13.89
C TYR A 166 15.13 -10.69 -15.07
N THR A 167 13.83 -10.92 -14.88
CA THR A 167 12.75 -10.44 -15.74
C THR A 167 11.70 -9.77 -14.87
N VAL A 168 11.35 -8.53 -15.19
CA VAL A 168 10.22 -7.80 -14.61
C VAL A 168 9.19 -7.60 -15.71
N ASN A 169 8.11 -8.38 -15.69
CA ASN A 169 7.01 -8.20 -16.64
C ASN A 169 5.93 -7.34 -16.01
N ILE A 170 5.37 -6.43 -16.81
CA ILE A 170 4.41 -5.44 -16.38
C ILE A 170 3.17 -5.60 -17.26
N TYR A 171 2.06 -5.97 -16.63
CA TYR A 171 0.78 -6.14 -17.31
C TYR A 171 -0.25 -5.18 -16.74
N ASP A 172 -1.20 -4.75 -17.58
CA ASP A 172 -2.46 -4.22 -17.08
C ASP A 172 -3.29 -5.32 -16.41
N PHE A 173 -4.48 -4.94 -15.97
CA PHE A 173 -5.42 -5.84 -15.31
C PHE A 173 -5.97 -6.93 -16.23
N ASP A 174 -6.05 -6.66 -17.53
CA ASP A 174 -6.50 -7.62 -18.54
C ASP A 174 -5.39 -8.62 -18.92
N GLY A 175 -4.19 -8.44 -18.36
CA GLY A 175 -3.01 -9.24 -18.68
C GLY A 175 -2.32 -8.81 -19.96
N ASN A 176 -2.66 -7.64 -20.51
CA ASN A 176 -1.93 -7.08 -21.64
C ASN A 176 -0.64 -6.43 -21.14
N PRO A 177 0.48 -6.59 -21.84
CA PRO A 177 1.72 -5.92 -21.48
C PRO A 177 1.54 -4.39 -21.55
N ILE A 178 2.01 -3.68 -20.52
CA ILE A 178 2.02 -2.20 -20.51
C ILE A 178 3.41 -1.67 -20.23
N ILE A 179 3.76 -0.57 -20.89
CA ILE A 179 5.06 0.08 -20.73
C ILE A 179 5.03 0.98 -19.50
N ARG A 180 5.99 0.80 -18.59
CA ARG A 180 6.21 1.69 -17.44
C ARG A 180 7.69 1.88 -17.16
N ASP A 181 7.99 3.01 -16.52
CA ASP A 181 9.28 3.27 -15.88
C ASP A 181 9.32 2.51 -14.55
N ILE A 182 10.34 1.67 -14.39
CA ILE A 182 10.56 0.89 -13.18
C ILE A 182 11.99 1.10 -12.69
N ASP A 183 12.09 1.47 -11.42
CA ASP A 183 13.31 1.44 -10.65
C ASP A 183 13.45 0.09 -9.95
N ILE A 184 14.63 -0.50 -10.02
CA ILE A 184 14.96 -1.79 -9.43
C ILE A 184 15.96 -1.55 -8.32
N GLN A 185 15.65 -2.10 -7.16
CA GLN A 185 16.53 -2.12 -6.00
C GLN A 185 16.75 -3.55 -5.54
N VAL A 186 18.00 -3.91 -5.30
CA VAL A 186 18.34 -5.15 -4.60
C VAL A 186 19.11 -4.79 -3.35
N TYR A 187 18.57 -5.20 -2.21
CA TYR A 187 19.13 -4.85 -0.91
C TYR A 187 18.86 -5.94 0.13
N LYS A 188 19.59 -5.87 1.23
CA LYS A 188 19.37 -6.67 2.43
C LYS A 188 18.71 -5.78 3.48
N GLU A 189 17.68 -6.26 4.18
CA GLU A 189 16.88 -5.42 5.09
C GLU A 189 17.71 -4.79 6.23
N ASP A 190 18.78 -5.45 6.66
CA ASP A 190 19.71 -4.94 7.68
C ASP A 190 20.72 -3.92 7.15
N MET A 191 20.66 -3.58 5.86
CA MET A 191 21.54 -2.65 5.15
C MET A 191 23.04 -2.96 5.31
N SER A 192 23.40 -4.21 5.60
CA SER A 192 24.81 -4.59 5.77
C SER A 192 25.59 -4.65 4.45
N ALA A 193 24.88 -4.66 3.32
CA ALA A 193 25.42 -4.90 1.99
C ALA A 193 25.21 -3.71 1.04
N THR A 194 26.07 -3.57 0.03
CA THR A 194 25.92 -2.55 -1.02
C THR A 194 24.67 -2.81 -1.86
N ASN A 195 23.78 -1.82 -1.96
CA ASN A 195 22.56 -1.91 -2.75
C ASN A 195 22.86 -1.84 -4.26
N TYR A 196 22.15 -2.65 -5.05
CA TYR A 196 22.10 -2.50 -6.50
C TYR A 196 20.91 -1.62 -6.90
N TYR A 197 21.12 -0.74 -7.87
CA TYR A 197 20.10 0.11 -8.45
C TYR A 197 20.15 0.05 -9.98
N SER A 198 19.00 -0.06 -10.62
CA SER A 198 18.87 0.16 -12.06
C SER A 198 17.51 0.70 -12.42
N SER A 199 17.40 1.51 -13.46
CA SER A 199 16.13 2.04 -13.96
C SER A 199 15.93 1.61 -15.40
N ALA A 200 14.72 1.21 -15.77
CA ALA A 200 14.39 0.84 -17.13
C ALA A 200 12.91 1.08 -17.46
N THR A 201 12.64 1.33 -18.73
CA THR A 201 11.29 1.53 -19.28
C THR A 201 10.92 0.36 -20.17
N GLY A 202 9.77 -0.27 -19.93
CA GLY A 202 9.29 -1.34 -20.80
C GLY A 202 8.11 -2.09 -20.22
N SER A 203 7.54 -3.01 -20.99
CA SER A 203 6.54 -3.97 -20.49
C SER A 203 7.14 -5.31 -20.06
N SER A 204 8.40 -5.55 -20.43
CA SER A 204 9.23 -6.66 -20.00
C SER A 204 10.66 -6.14 -19.89
N ILE A 205 11.09 -5.90 -18.66
CA ILE A 205 12.42 -5.37 -18.35
C ILE A 205 13.33 -6.55 -18.03
N LEU A 206 14.44 -6.62 -18.74
CA LEU A 206 15.45 -7.66 -18.60
C LEU A 206 16.73 -7.03 -18.09
N GLY A 207 17.35 -7.63 -17.09
CA GLY A 207 18.62 -7.17 -16.59
C GLY A 207 19.38 -8.24 -15.84
N GLN A 208 20.50 -7.82 -15.25
CA GLN A 208 21.36 -8.68 -14.45
C GLN A 208 22.12 -7.85 -13.41
N PHE A 209 22.51 -8.50 -12.32
CA PHE A 209 23.44 -7.97 -11.33
C PHE A 209 24.32 -9.10 -10.79
N THR A 210 25.50 -8.75 -10.28
CA THR A 210 26.41 -9.73 -9.66
C THR A 210 26.46 -9.52 -8.17
N ILE A 211 26.42 -10.61 -7.40
CA ILE A 211 26.54 -10.57 -5.95
C ILE A 211 28.02 -10.42 -5.58
N LEU A 212 28.43 -9.24 -5.13
CA LEU A 212 29.86 -8.95 -4.87
C LEU A 212 30.30 -9.17 -3.42
N GLU A 213 29.42 -9.02 -2.45
CA GLU A 213 29.78 -9.01 -1.03
C GLU A 213 30.11 -10.42 -0.52
N SER A 214 31.25 -10.64 0.16
CA SER A 214 31.68 -11.98 0.59
C SER A 214 31.26 -12.39 2.01
N GLY A 215 30.46 -11.58 2.71
CA GLY A 215 30.06 -11.83 4.11
C GLY A 215 28.55 -11.82 4.40
N ASP A 216 27.71 -11.50 3.41
CA ASP A 216 26.28 -11.23 3.62
C ASP A 216 25.37 -12.39 3.21
N ASN A 217 25.55 -13.55 3.84
CA ASN A 217 24.66 -14.69 3.64
C ASN A 217 23.26 -14.40 4.20
N GLY A 218 22.25 -15.09 3.66
CA GLY A 218 20.86 -14.99 4.07
C GLY A 218 19.95 -14.40 2.98
N TYR A 219 18.79 -13.88 3.39
CA TYR A 219 17.77 -13.42 2.46
C TYR A 219 18.01 -11.98 2.00
N TRP A 220 17.85 -11.78 0.70
CA TRP A 220 17.92 -10.50 0.01
C TRP A 220 16.58 -10.22 -0.66
N LEU A 221 16.24 -8.94 -0.76
CA LEU A 221 15.01 -8.47 -1.39
C LEU A 221 15.33 -7.80 -2.73
N PHE A 222 14.72 -8.32 -3.79
CA PHE A 222 14.58 -7.63 -5.05
C PHE A 222 13.26 -6.86 -5.05
N SER A 223 13.31 -5.57 -5.34
CA SER A 223 12.16 -4.66 -5.37
C SER A 223 12.12 -3.91 -6.69
N ALA A 224 11.02 -4.05 -7.43
CA ALA A 224 10.64 -3.18 -8.53
C ALA A 224 9.74 -2.07 -7.99
N MET A 225 10.07 -0.82 -8.27
CA MET A 225 9.35 0.38 -7.85
C MET A 225 8.94 1.20 -9.07
N ASP A 226 7.85 1.94 -8.97
CA ASP A 226 7.43 2.88 -10.02
C ASP A 226 8.16 4.23 -9.91
N GLU A 227 7.82 5.16 -10.80
CA GLU A 227 8.34 6.53 -10.85
C GLU A 227 8.14 7.35 -9.55
N GLU A 228 7.19 6.94 -8.70
CA GLU A 228 6.94 7.54 -7.39
C GLU A 228 7.70 6.81 -6.26
N LEU A 229 8.61 5.89 -6.62
CA LEU A 229 9.35 5.02 -5.72
C LEU A 229 8.44 4.13 -4.85
N LYS A 230 7.21 3.85 -5.31
CA LYS A 230 6.34 2.88 -4.65
C LYS A 230 6.72 1.48 -5.13
N THR A 231 6.97 0.58 -4.18
CA THR A 231 7.20 -0.83 -4.49
C THR A 231 5.97 -1.44 -5.17
N VAL A 232 6.14 -1.86 -6.41
CA VAL A 232 5.11 -2.43 -7.29
C VAL A 232 5.30 -3.93 -7.56
N GLY A 233 6.48 -4.47 -7.28
CA GLY A 233 6.74 -5.91 -7.29
C GLY A 233 7.96 -6.29 -6.44
N THR A 234 7.93 -7.44 -5.77
CA THR A 234 9.08 -7.92 -4.99
C THR A 234 9.36 -9.40 -5.18
N LYS A 235 10.60 -9.80 -4.97
CA LYS A 235 11.03 -11.20 -4.93
C LYS A 235 12.14 -11.37 -3.89
N LEU A 236 11.92 -12.30 -2.96
CA LEU A 236 12.96 -12.72 -2.02
C LEU A 236 13.85 -13.77 -2.68
N PHE A 237 15.16 -13.70 -2.47
CA PHE A 237 16.11 -14.76 -2.79
C PHE A 237 17.09 -14.98 -1.64
N ASN A 238 17.65 -16.17 -1.54
CA ASN A 238 18.63 -16.56 -0.54
C ASN A 238 20.03 -16.49 -1.15
N LYS A 239 20.97 -15.99 -0.36
CA LYS A 239 22.39 -16.03 -0.67
C LYS A 239 23.11 -17.00 0.27
N SER A 240 23.72 -18.04 -0.28
CA SER A 240 24.48 -19.06 0.45
C SER A 240 25.98 -18.79 0.49
#